data_AF-A0A1C6HDW1-F1
#
_entry.id   AF-A0A1C6HDW1-F1
#
_cell.length_a   1.000
_cell.length_b   1.000
_cell.length_c   1.000
_cell.angle_alpha   90.00
_cell.angle_beta   90.00
_cell.angle_gamma   90.00
#
_symmetry.space_group_name_H-M   'P 1'
#
loop_
_entity.id
_entity.type
_entity.pdbx_description
1 polymer ?
#
loop_
_entity_poly.entity_id
_entity_poly.type
_entity_poly.pdbx_seq_one_letter_code
_entity_poly.pdbx_strand_id
1 'polypeptide(L)' 'MAFKKVAEISIDKLEDRKTVTAILHANGYTVGPGKRKKTPTGKQLDYYLKVYKEVEEDGKDE' A
#
# COMPACT_ATOMS: atom_id res chain seq x y z
N MET A 1 -3.17 14.23 12.15
CA MET A 1 -2.18 13.49 11.34
C MET A 1 -2.92 12.90 10.15
N ALA A 2 -2.66 13.41 8.95
CA ALA A 2 -3.27 12.90 7.73
C ALA A 2 -2.33 11.87 7.09
N PHE A 3 -2.87 10.75 6.63
CA PHE A 3 -2.10 9.74 5.92
C PHE A 3 -2.29 9.94 4.43
N LYS A 4 -1.25 10.39 3.73
CA LYS A 4 -1.28 10.49 2.27
C LYS A 4 -0.83 9.17 1.67
N LYS A 5 -1.64 8.61 0.77
CA LYS A 5 -1.21 7.45 -0.03
C LYS A 5 -0.08 7.90 -0.95
N VAL A 6 1.10 7.30 -0.79
CA VAL A 6 2.30 7.63 -1.58
C VAL A 6 2.57 6.62 -2.68
N ALA A 7 2.17 5.35 -2.50
CA ALA A 7 2.38 4.32 -3.51
C ALA A 7 1.36 3.17 -3.40
N GLU A 8 1.27 2.39 -4.48
CA GLU A 8 0.59 1.11 -4.52
C GLU A 8 1.48 0.11 -5.25
N ILE A 9 1.79 -1.01 -4.59
CA ILE A 9 2.71 -2.02 -5.11
C ILE A 9 1.93 -3.31 -5.34
N SER A 10 1.93 -3.84 -6.57
CA SER A 10 1.36 -5.15 -6.86
C SER A 10 2.36 -6.24 -6.54
N ILE A 11 2.00 -7.19 -5.68
CA ILE A 11 2.87 -8.30 -5.29
C ILE A 11 2.03 -9.56 -5.18
N ASP A 12 2.31 -10.55 -6.03
CA ASP A 12 1.55 -11.82 -6.12
C ASP A 12 1.88 -12.80 -4.98
N LYS A 13 3.17 -12.96 -4.66
CA LYS A 13 3.63 -13.90 -3.64
C LYS A 13 3.38 -13.38 -2.22
N LEU A 14 2.93 -14.26 -1.34
CA LEU A 14 2.66 -13.91 0.05
C LEU A 14 3.94 -13.59 0.83
N GLU A 15 5.02 -14.32 0.60
CA GLU A 15 6.30 -14.13 1.29
C GLU A 15 6.89 -12.75 0.96
N ASP A 16 6.91 -12.39 -0.32
CA ASP A 16 7.37 -11.07 -0.78
C ASP A 16 6.55 -9.93 -0.14
N ARG A 17 5.22 -10.10 -0.03
CA ARG A 17 4.36 -9.12 0.67
C ARG A 17 4.73 -8.93 2.13
N LYS A 18 5.09 -10.01 2.84
CA LYS A 18 5.49 -9.94 4.25
C LYS A 18 6.81 -9.19 4.39
N THR A 19 7.80 -9.52 3.56
CA THR A 19 9.12 -8.87 3.57
C THR A 19 9.01 -7.39 3.26
N VAL A 20 8.29 -7.01 2.20
CA VAL A 20 8.11 -5.61 1.82
C VAL A 20 7.33 -4.83 2.89
N THR A 21 6.30 -5.42 3.48
CA THR A 21 5.56 -4.82 4.60
C THR A 21 6.46 -4.52 5.79
N ALA A 22 7.30 -5.48 6.18
CA ALA A 22 8.23 -5.32 7.30
C ALA A 22 9.25 -4.21 7.06
N ILE A 23 9.85 -4.16 5.85
CA ILE A 23 10.81 -3.12 5.47
C ILE A 23 10.15 -1.72 5.46
N LEU A 24 8.94 -1.61 4.91
CA LEU A 24 8.23 -0.34 4.86
C LEU A 24 7.86 0.17 6.25
N HIS A 25 7.39 -0.71 7.14
CA HIS A 25 7.15 -0.35 8.54
C HIS A 25 8.44 0.08 9.25
N ALA A 26 9.55 -0.63 9.05
CA ALA A 26 10.84 -0.26 9.63
C ALA A 26 11.32 1.13 9.16
N ASN A 27 10.95 1.53 7.94
CA ASN A 27 11.26 2.85 7.37
C ASN A 27 10.22 3.94 7.73
N GLY A 28 9.27 3.65 8.63
CA GLY A 28 8.27 4.63 9.07
C GLY A 28 7.11 4.86 8.09
N TYR A 29 6.92 3.97 7.12
CA TYR A 29 5.73 3.98 6.27
C TYR A 29 4.63 3.13 6.88
N THR A 30 3.39 3.59 6.73
CA THR A 30 2.21 2.79 7.06
C THR A 30 1.80 2.00 5.82
N VAL A 31 1.53 0.69 5.95
CA VAL A 31 1.03 -0.11 4.84
C VAL A 31 -0.37 -0.66 5.08
N GLY A 32 -1.16 -0.75 4.02
CA GLY A 32 -2.51 -1.30 4.05
C GLY A 32 -2.73 -2.37 2.97
N PRO A 33 -3.48 -3.44 3.25
CA PRO A 33 -3.78 -4.47 2.27
C PRO A 33 -4.74 -3.94 1.19
N GLY A 34 -4.47 -4.29 -0.06
CA GLY A 34 -5.35 -4.07 -1.20
C GLY A 34 -5.59 -5.37 -1.95
N LYS A 35 -6.82 -5.59 -2.41
CA LYS A 35 -7.16 -6.70 -3.31
C LYS A 35 -8.00 -6.14 -4.44
N ARG A 36 -7.68 -6.49 -5.69
CA ARG A 36 -8.53 -6.21 -6.84
C ARG A 36 -8.73 -7.47 -7.67
N LYS A 37 -9.90 -7.56 -8.31
CA LYS A 37 -10.17 -8.61 -9.29
C LYS A 37 -9.41 -8.24 -10.56
N LYS A 38 -8.46 -9.07 -10.99
CA LYS A 38 -7.70 -8.87 -12.23
C LYS A 38 -8.56 -9.09 -13.47
N THR A 39 -9.49 -10.02 -13.36
CA THR A 39 -10.39 -10.44 -14.45
C THR A 39 -11.84 -10.32 -14.01
N PRO A 40 -12.78 -9.95 -14.91
CA PRO A 40 -14.22 -9.90 -14.60
C PRO A 40 -14.77 -11.27 -14.17
N THR A 41 -14.17 -12.38 -14.63
CA THR A 41 -14.52 -13.76 -14.26
C THR A 41 -13.95 -14.20 -12.89
N GLY A 42 -13.21 -13.35 -12.19
CA GLY A 42 -12.81 -13.58 -10.78
C GLY A 42 -11.75 -14.66 -10.52
N LYS A 43 -11.18 -15.28 -11.56
CA LYS A 43 -10.26 -16.42 -11.40
C LYS A 43 -8.86 -16.03 -10.89
N GLN A 44 -8.47 -14.76 -11.04
CA GLN A 44 -7.21 -14.23 -10.53
C GLN A 44 -7.45 -12.99 -9.66
N LEU A 45 -6.93 -13.04 -8.43
CA LEU A 45 -6.91 -11.93 -7.49
C LEU A 45 -5.52 -11.29 -7.56
N ASP A 46 -5.46 -10.00 -7.88
CA ASP A 46 -4.22 -9.24 -7.68
C ASP A 46 -4.23 -8.67 -6.27
N TYR A 47 -3.12 -8.89 -5.57
CA TYR A 47 -2.87 -8.38 -4.25
C TYR A 47 -1.94 -7.18 -4.35
N TYR A 48 -2.29 -6.12 -3.62
CA TYR A 48 -1.56 -4.86 -3.62
C TYR A 48 -1.23 -4.46 -2.18
N LEU A 49 -0.10 -3.81 -2.00
CA LEU A 49 0.25 -3.08 -0.78
C LEU A 49 0.08 -1.59 -1.05
N LYS A 50 -0.82 -0.95 -0.30
CA LYS A 50 -0.97 0.51 -0.31
C LYS A 50 0.00 1.08 0.71
N VAL A 51 0.86 1.97 0.28
CA VAL A 51 1.85 2.61 1.15
C VAL A 51 1.37 4.04 1.43
N TYR A 52 1.36 4.38 2.71
CA TYR A 52 0.96 5.67 3.22
C TYR A 52 2.13 6.28 3.98
N LYS A 53 2.20 7.60 3.94
CA LYS A 53 3.13 8.37 4.76
C LYS A 53 2.32 9.37 5.57
N GLU A 54 2.69 9.54 6.83
CA GLU A 54 2.18 10.65 7.63
C GLU A 54 2.64 11.94 6.99
N VAL A 55 1.67 12.79 6.66
CA VAL A 55 1.92 14.18 6.32
C VAL A 55 1.41 14.99 7.48
N GLU A 56 2.26 15.88 7.98
CA GLU A 56 1.79 17.02 8.75
C GLU A 56 0.93 17.84 7.79
N GLU A 57 -0.31 18.12 8.19
CA GLU A 57 -1.16 19.07 7.48
C GLU A 57 -0.54 20.45 7.68
N ASP A 58 0.50 20.76 6.92
CA ASP A 58 0.89 22.14 6.71
C ASP A 58 -0.10 22.67 5.67
N GLY A 59 -1.20 23.21 6.18
CA GLY A 59 -2.26 23.78 5.37
C GLY A 59 -1.67 24.80 4.40
N LYS A 60 -1.69 24.46 3.11
CA LYS A 60 -1.48 25.41 2.02
C LYS A 60 -2.11 24.83 0.75
N ASP A 61 -3.43 24.91 0.72
CA ASP A 61 -4.11 25.23 -0.53
C ASP A 61 -3.75 26.70 -0.84
N GLU A 62 -3.01 26.89 -1.93
CA GLU A 62 -2.90 28.18 -2.64
C GLU A 62 -4.02 28.27 -3.67
#